data_AF-A0A5C7W5W3-F1
#
_entry.id   AF-A0A5C7W5W3-F1
#
_cell.length_a   1.000
_cell.length_b   1.000
_cell.length_c   1.000
_cell.angle_alpha   90.00
_cell.angle_beta   90.00
_cell.angle_gamma   90.00
#
_symmetry.space_group_name_H-M   'P 1'
#
loop_
_entity.id
_entity.type
_entity.pdbx_description
1 polymer ?
#
loop_
_entity_poly.entity_id
_entity_poly.type
_entity_poly.pdbx_seq_one_letter_code
_entity_poly.pdbx_strand_id
1 'polypeptide(L)'
;KIPGLMLVGGLGLVWIAYKLLAPSEGGDEHAPQASTFWGAMKTIVIADALMGVDNVLGVAGAAKGSFDLVVIGLLISVPIVVWGSTMVLKLVERFPIITYLGAGVLAYTAGHMIVSEPLLDDIYDPNLIGRLATYAVLIVGVLSAGWWSTRRAEHRAEASAT
;
A
#
# COMPACT_ATOMS: atom_id res chain seq x y z
N LYS A 1 -21.90 3.93 7.55
CA LYS A 1 -20.72 3.98 6.64
C LYS A 1 -20.66 5.40 6.10
N ILE A 2 -19.52 6.09 6.18
CA ILE A 2 -19.39 7.43 5.61
C ILE A 2 -19.18 7.24 4.10
N PRO A 3 -20.13 7.68 3.26
CA PRO A 3 -19.99 7.54 1.81
C PRO A 3 -18.77 8.35 1.32
N GLY A 4 -18.01 7.76 0.40
CA GLY A 4 -16.79 8.31 -0.19
C GLY A 4 -15.49 7.91 0.52
N LEU A 5 -15.56 7.33 1.73
CA LEU A 5 -14.35 6.99 2.49
C LEU A 5 -13.57 5.82 1.86
N MET A 6 -14.26 4.82 1.30
CA MET A 6 -13.58 3.68 0.66
C MET A 6 -12.98 4.09 -0.68
N LEU A 7 -13.65 5.00 -1.40
CA LEU A 7 -13.10 5.61 -2.60
C LEU A 7 -11.80 6.38 -2.32
N VAL A 8 -11.80 7.27 -1.33
CA VAL A 8 -10.60 8.04 -0.94
C VAL A 8 -9.49 7.10 -0.44
N GLY A 9 -9.84 6.12 0.39
CA GLY A 9 -8.89 5.11 0.86
C GLY A 9 -8.29 4.28 -0.29
N GLY A 10 -9.13 3.87 -1.25
CA GLY A 10 -8.70 3.15 -2.44
C GLY A 10 -7.74 3.98 -3.30
N LEU A 11 -8.06 5.26 -3.56
CA LEU A 11 -7.17 6.17 -4.27
C LEU A 11 -5.83 6.37 -3.54
N GLY A 12 -5.86 6.51 -2.21
CA GLY A 12 -4.66 6.56 -1.39
C GLY A 12 -3.81 5.29 -1.51
N LEU A 13 -4.44 4.13 -1.58
CA LEU A 13 -3.77 2.85 -1.72
C LEU A 13 -3.13 2.66 -3.11
N VAL A 14 -3.76 3.17 -4.17
CA VAL A 14 -3.13 3.26 -5.52
C VAL A 14 -1.87 4.10 -5.46
N TRP A 15 -1.90 5.25 -4.78
CA TRP A 15 -0.75 6.12 -4.61
C TRP A 15 0.39 5.42 -3.86
N ILE A 16 0.09 4.70 -2.76
CA ILE A 16 1.10 3.92 -2.02
C ILE A 16 1.67 2.81 -2.91
N ALA A 17 0.83 2.09 -3.66
CA ALA A 17 1.27 1.03 -4.56
C ALA A 17 2.22 1.54 -5.65
N TYR A 18 1.94 2.72 -6.22
CA TYR A 18 2.84 3.38 -7.15
C TYR A 18 4.15 3.82 -6.47
N LYS A 19 4.07 4.47 -5.30
CA LYS A 19 5.23 4.96 -4.56
C LYS A 19 6.15 3.85 -4.06
N LEU A 20 5.62 2.64 -3.87
CA LEU A 20 6.40 1.45 -3.55
C LEU A 20 7.31 1.01 -4.71
N LEU A 21 6.91 1.27 -5.97
CA LEU A 21 7.67 0.94 -7.17
C LEU A 21 8.50 2.12 -7.72
N ALA A 22 8.04 3.34 -7.49
CA ALA A 22 8.66 4.54 -8.01
C ALA A 22 9.96 4.89 -7.24
N PRO A 23 11.08 5.22 -7.92
CA PRO A 23 12.31 5.66 -7.28
C PRO A 23 12.09 6.91 -6.41
N SER A 24 12.79 7.01 -5.27
CA SER A 24 12.71 8.19 -4.38
C SER A 24 13.22 9.47 -5.06
N GLU A 25 12.42 10.53 -5.05
CA GLU A 25 12.74 11.84 -5.67
C GLU A 25 13.70 12.73 -4.84
N GLY A 26 14.55 12.16 -3.98
CA GLY A 26 15.44 12.97 -3.15
C GLY A 26 16.64 12.25 -2.56
N GLY A 27 17.83 12.67 -3.00
CA GLY A 27 19.10 12.50 -2.29
C GLY A 27 19.85 11.20 -2.59
N ASP A 28 20.98 11.36 -3.27
CA ASP A 28 22.02 10.39 -3.59
C ASP A 28 21.71 9.37 -4.69
N GLU A 29 22.38 9.58 -5.83
CA GLU A 29 22.45 8.74 -7.04
C GLU A 29 23.02 7.32 -6.79
N HIS A 30 23.25 6.96 -5.51
CA HIS A 30 23.74 5.67 -5.04
C HIS A 30 22.89 5.11 -3.89
N ALA A 31 21.75 5.72 -3.57
CA ALA A 31 20.90 5.23 -2.49
C ALA A 31 20.32 3.87 -2.91
N PRO A 32 20.66 2.76 -2.23
CA PRO A 32 20.14 1.45 -2.57
C PRO A 32 18.61 1.47 -2.51
N GLN A 33 17.94 0.59 -3.28
CA GLN A 33 16.48 0.36 -3.25
C GLN A 33 15.87 0.37 -1.82
N ALA A 34 16.69 0.02 -0.81
CA ALA A 34 16.43 0.18 0.60
C ALA A 34 15.96 1.58 1.04
N SER A 35 16.43 2.69 0.45
CA SER A 35 16.05 4.07 0.85
C SER A 35 14.59 4.37 0.50
N THR A 36 14.16 4.00 -0.71
CA THR A 36 12.76 4.10 -1.16
C THR A 36 11.86 3.17 -0.36
N PHE A 37 12.33 1.97 -0.06
CA PHE A 37 11.61 1.03 0.77
C PHE A 37 11.45 1.51 2.21
N TRP A 38 12.46 2.12 2.83
CA TRP A 38 12.36 2.72 4.17
C TRP A 38 11.34 3.86 4.21
N GLY A 39 11.30 4.71 3.18
CA GLY A 39 10.31 5.77 3.05
C GLY A 39 8.88 5.21 2.97
N ALA A 40 8.65 4.22 2.10
CA ALA A 40 7.35 3.55 1.96
C ALA A 40 6.97 2.80 3.25
N MET A 41 7.92 2.10 3.88
CA MET A 41 7.71 1.36 5.11
C MET A 41 7.26 2.27 6.25
N LYS A 42 7.91 3.44 6.41
CA LYS A 42 7.50 4.42 7.41
C LYS A 42 6.04 4.85 7.21
N THR A 43 5.63 5.09 5.97
CA THR A 43 4.24 5.41 5.64
C THR A 43 3.30 4.24 5.97
N ILE A 44 3.68 3.00 5.66
CA ILE A 44 2.87 1.80 5.96
C ILE A 44 2.70 1.61 7.47
N VAL A 45 3.77 1.71 8.26
CA VAL A 45 3.72 1.56 9.73
C VAL A 45 2.83 2.63 10.36
N ILE A 46 2.93 3.87 9.89
CA ILE A 46 2.05 4.96 10.36
C ILE A 46 0.60 4.67 9.99
N ALA A 47 0.36 4.25 8.74
CA ALA A 47 -0.99 3.91 8.27
C ALA A 47 -1.59 2.73 9.04
N ASP A 48 -0.80 1.69 9.32
CA ASP A 48 -1.20 0.51 10.09
C ASP A 48 -1.50 0.86 11.55
N ALA A 49 -0.71 1.74 12.17
CA ALA A 49 -1.03 2.25 13.50
C ALA A 49 -2.35 3.04 13.51
N LEU A 50 -2.57 3.92 12.54
CA LEU A 50 -3.81 4.71 12.44
C LEU A 50 -5.03 3.82 12.19
N MET A 51 -4.93 2.86 11.26
CA MET A 51 -6.00 1.90 10.97
C MET A 51 -6.21 0.91 12.12
N GLY A 52 -5.12 0.49 12.76
CA GLY A 52 -5.09 -0.37 13.93
C GLY A 52 -5.80 0.24 15.13
N VAL A 53 -5.73 1.56 15.32
CA VAL A 53 -6.47 2.27 16.37
C VAL A 53 -7.99 2.09 16.20
N ASP A 54 -8.51 2.19 14.99
CA ASP A 54 -9.93 1.96 14.71
C ASP A 54 -10.32 0.48 14.87
N ASN A 55 -9.44 -0.44 14.49
CA ASN A 55 -9.63 -1.89 14.73
C ASN A 55 -9.66 -2.22 16.23
N VAL A 56 -8.81 -1.56 17.02
CA VAL A 56 -8.71 -1.67 18.48
C VAL A 56 -9.97 -1.11 19.16
N LEU A 57 -10.51 0.02 18.68
CA LEU A 57 -11.80 0.55 19.11
C LEU A 57 -12.96 -0.41 18.80
N GLY A 58 -12.93 -1.08 17.64
CA GLY A 58 -13.88 -2.14 17.28
C GLY A 58 -13.80 -3.36 18.21
N VAL A 59 -12.58 -3.83 18.51
CA VAL A 59 -12.35 -4.91 19.47
C VAL A 59 -12.76 -4.49 20.88
N ALA A 60 -12.57 -3.23 21.28
CA ALA A 60 -13.04 -2.72 22.57
C ALA A 60 -14.57 -2.81 22.71
N GLY A 61 -15.29 -2.52 21.62
CA GLY A 61 -16.73 -2.72 21.52
C GLY A 61 -17.13 -4.20 21.64
N ALA A 62 -16.40 -5.10 20.98
CA ALA A 62 -16.65 -6.54 21.01
C ALA A 62 -16.27 -7.21 22.34
N ALA A 63 -15.23 -6.70 23.02
CA ALA A 63 -14.70 -7.20 24.28
C ALA A 63 -15.52 -6.74 25.50
N LYS A 64 -16.73 -6.20 25.29
CA LYS A 64 -17.64 -5.72 26.33
C LYS A 64 -16.97 -4.77 27.34
N GLY A 65 -16.02 -3.95 26.88
CA GLY A 65 -15.37 -2.92 27.69
C GLY A 65 -14.13 -3.37 28.48
N SER A 66 -13.57 -4.57 28.27
CA SER A 66 -12.28 -4.93 28.86
C SER A 66 -11.13 -4.21 28.14
N PHE A 67 -10.85 -2.98 28.57
CA PHE A 67 -9.81 -2.12 28.01
C PHE A 67 -8.41 -2.79 28.06
N ASP A 68 -8.19 -3.66 29.04
CA ASP A 68 -6.93 -4.41 29.19
C ASP A 68 -6.63 -5.30 27.96
N LEU A 69 -7.62 -6.01 27.42
CA LEU A 69 -7.44 -6.87 26.24
C LEU A 69 -7.10 -6.06 24.97
N VAL A 70 -7.66 -4.88 24.88
CA VAL A 70 -7.50 -3.94 23.76
C VAL A 70 -6.09 -3.35 23.77
N VAL A 71 -5.63 -2.92 24.95
CA VAL A 71 -4.27 -2.40 25.16
C VAL A 71 -3.22 -3.48 24.90
N ILE A 72 -3.45 -4.71 25.39
CA ILE A 72 -2.54 -5.84 25.15
C ILE A 72 -2.46 -6.15 23.64
N GLY A 73 -3.60 -6.17 22.93
CA GLY A 73 -3.62 -6.39 21.48
C GLY A 73 -2.81 -5.35 20.70
N LEU A 74 -2.97 -4.07 21.04
CA LEU A 74 -2.19 -2.99 20.42
C LEU A 74 -0.70 -3.07 20.76
N LEU A 75 -0.36 -3.34 22.03
CA LEU A 75 1.01 -3.49 22.50
C LEU A 75 1.75 -4.63 21.82
N ILE A 76 1.04 -5.71 21.45
CA ILE A 76 1.63 -6.86 20.75
C ILE A 76 1.70 -6.60 19.23
N SER A 77 0.68 -5.96 18.64
CA SER A 77 0.60 -5.71 17.20
C SER A 77 1.75 -4.83 16.68
N VAL A 78 2.02 -3.69 17.34
CA VAL A 78 2.99 -2.70 16.85
C VAL A 78 4.41 -3.29 16.75
N PRO A 79 4.96 -3.97 17.77
CA PRO A 79 6.26 -4.62 17.66
C PRO A 79 6.33 -5.68 16.56
N ILE A 80 5.27 -6.45 16.36
CA ILE A 80 5.22 -7.47 15.30
C ILE A 80 5.36 -6.81 13.94
N VAL A 81 4.66 -5.72 13.67
CA VAL A 81 4.74 -5.00 12.39
C VAL A 81 6.11 -4.37 12.20
N VAL A 82 6.66 -3.74 13.25
CA VAL A 82 8.01 -3.13 13.21
C VAL A 82 9.10 -4.17 12.97
N TRP A 83 9.10 -5.29 13.69
CA TRP A 83 10.10 -6.35 13.49
C TRP A 83 9.88 -7.11 12.17
N GLY A 84 8.63 -7.41 11.83
CA GLY A 84 8.25 -8.03 10.57
C GLY A 84 8.72 -7.22 9.38
N SER A 85 8.60 -5.88 9.43
CA SER A 85 9.09 -4.99 8.37
C SER A 85 10.57 -5.15 8.07
N THR A 86 11.41 -5.38 9.09
CA THR A 86 12.86 -5.57 8.91
C THR A 86 13.15 -6.91 8.25
N MET A 87 12.37 -7.96 8.56
CA MET A 87 12.47 -9.25 7.87
C MET A 87 12.03 -9.14 6.42
N VAL A 88 10.92 -8.45 6.16
CA VAL A 88 10.43 -8.20 4.79
C VAL A 88 11.43 -7.38 3.99
N LEU A 89 12.06 -6.36 4.58
CA LEU A 89 13.12 -5.58 3.94
C LEU A 89 14.25 -6.47 3.44
N LYS A 90 14.80 -7.33 4.31
CA LYS A 90 15.87 -8.27 3.92
C LYS A 90 15.44 -9.22 2.81
N LEU A 91 14.17 -9.61 2.80
CA LEU A 91 13.62 -10.49 1.79
C LEU A 91 13.48 -9.77 0.44
N VAL A 92 13.04 -8.50 0.46
CA VAL A 92 12.94 -7.65 -0.73
C VAL A 92 14.32 -7.33 -1.31
N GLU A 93 15.31 -7.04 -0.47
CA GLU A 93 16.70 -6.85 -0.88
C GLU A 93 17.26 -8.09 -1.59
N ARG A 94 16.86 -9.29 -1.14
CA ARG A 94 17.26 -10.55 -1.76
C ARG A 94 16.44 -10.91 -3.00
N PHE A 95 15.16 -10.55 -3.02
CA PHE A 95 14.21 -10.90 -4.08
C PHE A 95 13.36 -9.67 -4.47
N PRO A 96 13.86 -8.81 -5.38
CA PRO A 96 13.17 -7.58 -5.78
C PRO A 96 11.77 -7.79 -6.40
N ILE A 97 11.49 -9.00 -6.92
CA ILE A 97 10.17 -9.37 -7.45
C ILE A 97 9.05 -9.23 -6.40
N ILE A 98 9.39 -9.34 -5.11
CA ILE A 98 8.43 -9.22 -4.01
C ILE A 98 7.81 -7.83 -3.97
N THR A 99 8.55 -6.78 -4.32
CA THR A 99 8.02 -5.41 -4.37
C THR A 99 6.93 -5.26 -5.43
N TYR A 100 7.11 -5.89 -6.60
CA TYR A 100 6.10 -5.92 -7.66
C TYR A 100 4.85 -6.70 -7.25
N LEU A 101 5.03 -7.85 -6.57
CA LEU A 101 3.91 -8.61 -6.03
C LEU A 101 3.15 -7.81 -4.96
N GLY A 102 3.87 -7.15 -4.05
CA GLY A 102 3.29 -6.29 -3.02
C GLY A 102 2.49 -5.14 -3.61
N ALA A 103 3.04 -4.44 -4.61
CA ALA A 103 2.34 -3.38 -5.32
C ALA A 103 1.09 -3.89 -6.06
N GLY A 104 1.15 -5.08 -6.66
CA GLY A 104 0.00 -5.73 -7.29
C GLY A 104 -1.12 -6.04 -6.30
N VAL A 105 -0.77 -6.56 -5.12
CA VAL A 105 -1.75 -6.81 -4.03
C VAL A 105 -2.36 -5.51 -3.54
N LEU A 106 -1.56 -4.45 -3.35
CA LEU A 106 -2.08 -3.13 -2.96
C LEU A 106 -3.03 -2.55 -4.01
N ALA A 107 -2.69 -2.67 -5.30
CA ALA A 107 -3.55 -2.22 -6.39
C ALA A 107 -4.86 -3.02 -6.47
N TYR A 108 -4.82 -4.33 -6.20
CA TYR A 108 -6.02 -5.16 -6.10
C TYR A 108 -6.92 -4.71 -4.94
N THR A 109 -6.35 -4.52 -3.75
CA THR A 109 -7.09 -4.05 -2.57
C THR A 109 -7.68 -2.66 -2.81
N ALA A 110 -6.95 -1.79 -3.50
CA ALA A 110 -7.43 -0.46 -3.89
C ALA A 110 -8.66 -0.57 -4.80
N GLY A 111 -8.59 -1.41 -5.83
CA GLY A 111 -9.72 -1.71 -6.70
C GLY A 111 -10.90 -2.28 -5.94
N HIS A 112 -10.65 -3.14 -4.95
CA HIS A 112 -11.71 -3.72 -4.13
C HIS A 112 -12.42 -2.65 -3.30
N MET A 113 -11.68 -1.72 -2.70
CA MET A 113 -12.24 -0.59 -1.97
C MET A 113 -13.06 0.35 -2.86
N ILE A 114 -12.60 0.60 -4.09
CA ILE A 114 -13.28 1.47 -5.06
C ILE A 114 -14.58 0.82 -5.56
N VAL A 115 -14.53 -0.47 -5.91
CA VAL A 115 -15.69 -1.20 -6.44
C VAL A 115 -16.74 -1.48 -5.35
N SER A 116 -16.31 -1.56 -4.08
CA SER A 116 -17.21 -1.80 -2.94
C SER A 116 -17.72 -0.50 -2.29
N GLU A 117 -17.45 0.66 -2.89
CA GLU A 117 -17.90 1.95 -2.39
C GLU A 117 -19.41 2.12 -2.65
N PRO A 118 -20.23 2.37 -1.62
CA PRO A 118 -21.69 2.49 -1.77
C PRO A 118 -22.17 3.55 -2.77
N LEU A 119 -21.38 4.60 -3.01
CA LEU A 119 -21.70 5.63 -4.02
C LEU A 119 -21.60 5.12 -5.46
N LEU A 120 -20.92 4.00 -5.68
CA LEU A 120 -20.65 3.42 -6.99
C LEU A 120 -21.41 2.09 -7.21
N ASP A 121 -22.21 1.66 -6.24
CA ASP A 121 -23.00 0.41 -6.30
C ASP A 121 -23.90 0.39 -7.54
N ASP A 122 -24.60 1.48 -7.86
CA ASP A 122 -25.48 1.57 -9.06
C ASP A 122 -24.74 1.36 -10.39
N ILE A 123 -23.44 1.68 -10.44
CA ILE A 123 -22.61 1.55 -11.65
C ILE A 123 -22.02 0.13 -11.73
N TYR A 124 -21.66 -0.46 -10.59
CA TYR A 124 -20.92 -1.73 -10.54
C TYR A 124 -21.77 -2.97 -10.27
N ASP A 125 -22.92 -2.88 -9.58
CA ASP A 125 -23.83 -4.01 -9.36
C ASP A 125 -24.37 -4.62 -10.67
N PRO A 126 -24.72 -3.83 -11.71
CA PRO A 126 -25.16 -4.39 -12.98
C PRO A 126 -24.01 -4.89 -13.86
N ASN A 127 -22.78 -4.37 -13.66
CA ASN A 127 -21.71 -4.44 -14.65
C ASN A 127 -20.46 -5.21 -14.13
N LEU A 128 -20.50 -6.53 -14.22
CA LEU A 128 -19.35 -7.41 -13.92
C LEU A 128 -18.09 -7.02 -14.71
N ILE A 129 -18.27 -6.62 -15.98
CA ILE A 129 -17.17 -6.16 -16.85
C ILE A 129 -16.54 -4.90 -16.27
N GLY A 130 -17.34 -3.97 -15.75
CA GLY A 130 -16.84 -2.75 -15.11
C GLY A 130 -15.97 -3.07 -13.89
N ARG A 131 -16.40 -4.03 -13.05
CA ARG A 131 -15.61 -4.46 -11.88
C ARG A 131 -14.25 -5.04 -12.30
N LEU A 132 -14.26 -5.99 -13.24
CA LEU A 132 -13.05 -6.63 -13.75
C LEU A 132 -12.12 -5.63 -14.44
N ALA A 133 -12.69 -4.71 -15.22
CA ALA A 133 -11.94 -3.64 -15.87
C ALA A 133 -11.25 -2.74 -14.85
N THR A 134 -11.93 -2.33 -13.77
CA THR A 134 -11.33 -1.51 -12.71
C THR A 134 -10.15 -2.22 -12.05
N TYR A 135 -10.29 -3.51 -11.69
CA TYR A 135 -9.16 -4.27 -11.14
C TYR A 135 -7.99 -4.36 -12.12
N ALA A 136 -8.27 -4.72 -13.38
CA ALA A 136 -7.25 -4.87 -14.41
C ALA A 136 -6.52 -3.54 -14.67
N VAL A 137 -7.26 -2.45 -14.81
CA VAL A 137 -6.70 -1.11 -15.06
C VAL A 137 -5.83 -0.66 -13.90
N LEU A 138 -6.24 -0.86 -12.66
CA LEU A 138 -5.44 -0.45 -11.49
C LEU A 138 -4.17 -1.28 -11.35
N ILE A 139 -4.26 -2.60 -11.47
CA ILE A 139 -3.11 -3.49 -11.35
C ILE A 139 -2.11 -3.23 -12.49
N VAL A 140 -2.58 -3.26 -13.74
CA VAL A 140 -1.73 -3.03 -14.91
C VAL A 140 -1.18 -1.60 -14.89
N GLY A 141 -2.00 -0.61 -14.54
CA GLY A 141 -1.61 0.79 -14.45
C GLY A 141 -0.49 1.02 -13.42
N VAL A 142 -0.64 0.49 -12.21
CA VAL A 142 0.40 0.63 -11.17
C VAL A 142 1.69 -0.09 -11.57
N LEU A 143 1.61 -1.33 -12.08
CA LEU A 143 2.79 -2.09 -12.46
C LEU A 143 3.53 -1.47 -13.65
N SER A 144 2.79 -1.02 -14.67
CA SER A 144 3.36 -0.36 -15.84
C SER A 144 3.93 1.03 -15.52
N ALA A 145 3.24 1.82 -14.69
CA ALA A 145 3.75 3.11 -14.22
C ALA A 145 5.02 2.95 -13.37
N GLY A 146 5.03 1.97 -12.46
CA GLY A 146 6.20 1.60 -11.67
C GLY A 146 7.38 1.23 -12.57
N TRP A 147 7.18 0.30 -13.49
CA TRP A 147 8.22 -0.13 -14.44
C TRP A 147 8.74 1.01 -15.33
N TRP A 148 7.87 1.89 -15.83
CA TRP A 148 8.29 3.04 -16.63
C TRP A 148 9.10 4.05 -15.79
N SER A 149 8.71 4.28 -14.54
CA SER A 149 9.44 5.17 -13.64
C SER A 149 10.87 4.67 -13.38
N THR A 150 11.06 3.36 -13.20
CA THR A 150 12.38 2.75 -13.01
C THR A 150 13.25 2.91 -14.26
N ARG A 151 12.71 2.63 -15.45
CA ARG A 151 13.44 2.78 -16.72
C ARG A 151 13.83 4.23 -17.04
N ARG A 152 12.96 5.20 -16.72
CA ARG A 152 13.30 6.63 -16.91
C ARG A 152 14.44 7.07 -15.99
N ALA A 153 14.51 6.52 -14.78
CA ALA A 153 15.62 6.81 -13.86
C ALA A 153 16.95 6.27 -14.41
N GLU A 154 16.95 5.05 -14.97
CA GLU A 154 18.13 4.44 -15.60
C GLU A 154 18.65 5.26 -16.79
N HIS A 155 17.78 5.65 -17.73
CA HIS A 155 18.20 6.46 -18.89
C HIS A 155 18.71 7.86 -18.53
N ARG A 156 18.20 8.45 -17.45
CA ARG A 156 18.67 9.78 -17.00
C ARG A 156 20.06 9.69 -16.38
N ALA A 157 20.40 8.57 -15.73
CA ALA A 157 21.73 8.31 -15.19
C ALA A 157 22.78 8.04 -16.28
N GLU A 158 22.39 7.40 -17.39
CA GLU A 158 23.29 7.20 -18.54
C GLU A 158 23.63 8.52 -19.23
N ALA A 159 22.66 9.43 -19.38
CA ALA A 159 22.85 10.70 -20.07
C ALA A 159 23.72 11.72 -19.31
N SER A 160 23.78 11.65 -17.97
CA SER A 160 24.65 12.52 -17.14
C SER A 160 26.09 11.99 -17.02
N ALA A 161 26.36 10.76 -17.45
CA ALA A 161 27.69 10.14 -17.41
C ALA A 161 28.50 10.34 -18.71
N THR A 162 27.90 10.90 -19.75
CA THR A 162 28.52 11.29 -21.05
C THR A 162 28.68 12.80 -21.15
#